data_AF-A0A7W2FAT4-F1
#
_entry.id   AF-A0A7W2FAT4-F1
#
_cell.length_a   1.000
_cell.length_b   1.000
_cell.length_c   1.000
_cell.angle_alpha   90.00
_cell.angle_beta   90.00
_cell.angle_gamma   90.00
#
_symmetry.space_group_name_H-M   'P 1'
#
loop_
_entity.id
_entity.type
_entity.pdbx_description
1 polymer ?
#
loop_
_entity_poly.entity_id
_entity_poly.type
_entity_poly.pdbx_seq_one_letter_code
_entity_poly.pdbx_strand_id
1 'polypeptide(L)'
;MKKYVAVLLLALGNMAPVRAEDAPAAPGAVAQASLASKLVEGSPWRFDTKFESTIVNFRFSDDGKLQRQSARSQAWSDFPIGDNQTGTFNTSNGHTITYSLDAAGNPIAVHSKHAATFKSVK
;
A
#
# COMPACT_ATOMS: atom_id res chain seq x y z
N MET A 1 27.45 -21.70 68.56
CA MET A 1 27.12 -22.04 67.15
C MET A 1 27.45 -20.83 66.29
N LYS A 2 28.39 -20.96 65.35
CA LYS A 2 28.78 -19.91 64.39
C LYS A 2 27.70 -19.81 63.29
N LYS A 3 27.28 -18.60 62.94
CA LYS A 3 26.69 -18.30 61.63
C LYS A 3 27.32 -17.02 61.08
N TYR A 4 28.23 -17.18 60.13
CA TYR A 4 28.61 -16.16 59.16
C TYR A 4 27.78 -16.43 57.90
N VAL A 5 27.04 -15.44 57.40
CA VAL A 5 26.52 -15.40 56.01
C VAL A 5 26.43 -13.92 55.65
N ALA A 6 27.47 -13.35 55.03
CA ALA A 6 27.63 -13.19 53.58
C ALA A 6 26.66 -12.15 52.99
N VAL A 7 27.21 -10.95 52.76
CA VAL A 7 26.69 -9.95 51.84
C VAL A 7 26.90 -10.47 50.42
N LEU A 8 25.84 -10.49 49.61
CA LEU A 8 25.95 -10.65 48.17
C LEU A 8 25.18 -9.50 47.49
N LEU A 9 25.93 -8.57 46.91
CA LEU A 9 25.41 -7.62 45.92
C LEU A 9 25.01 -8.41 44.67
N LEU A 10 23.75 -8.31 44.25
CA LEU A 10 23.38 -8.60 42.87
C LEU A 10 23.32 -7.32 42.07
N ALA A 11 24.14 -7.33 41.02
CA ALA A 11 24.33 -6.27 40.06
C ALA A 11 23.03 -5.93 39.30
N LEU A 12 22.84 -4.65 39.04
CA LEU A 12 21.95 -4.12 38.01
C LEU A 12 22.43 -4.62 36.65
N GLY A 13 21.81 -5.69 36.17
CA GLY A 13 21.83 -6.07 34.77
C GLY A 13 20.94 -5.13 33.99
N ASN A 14 21.57 -4.14 33.37
CA ASN A 14 20.99 -3.25 32.37
C ASN A 14 20.54 -4.08 31.16
N MET A 15 19.32 -4.65 31.18
CA MET A 15 18.73 -5.27 30.01
C MET A 15 18.29 -4.15 29.07
N ALA A 16 19.14 -3.87 28.09
CA ALA A 16 18.77 -3.09 26.92
C ALA A 16 17.45 -3.63 26.33
N PRO A 17 16.55 -2.74 25.84
CA PRO A 17 15.38 -3.20 25.13
C PRO A 17 15.83 -4.01 23.92
N VAL A 18 15.45 -5.29 23.90
CA VAL A 18 15.54 -6.15 22.72
C VAL A 18 14.85 -5.39 21.60
N ARG A 19 15.62 -4.93 20.59
CA ARG A 19 15.06 -4.48 19.32
C ARG A 19 14.20 -5.63 18.82
N ALA A 20 12.93 -5.37 18.58
CA ALA A 20 12.08 -6.25 17.80
C ALA A 20 12.81 -6.51 16.48
N GLU A 21 13.39 -7.71 16.34
CA GLU A 21 13.79 -8.21 15.04
C GLU A 21 12.53 -8.18 14.17
N ASP A 22 12.65 -7.54 13.00
CA ASP A 22 11.65 -7.46 11.95
C ASP A 22 10.88 -8.77 11.82
N ALA A 23 9.68 -8.82 12.41
CA ALA A 23 8.73 -9.86 12.09
C ALA A 23 8.52 -9.83 10.57
N PRO A 24 8.55 -10.99 9.88
CA PRO A 24 8.39 -11.01 8.44
C PRO A 24 7.11 -10.26 8.08
N ALA A 25 7.23 -9.30 7.17
CA ALA A 25 6.09 -8.51 6.71
C ALA A 25 4.96 -9.47 6.36
N ALA A 26 3.78 -9.27 6.97
CA ALA A 26 2.64 -10.13 6.73
C ALA A 26 2.40 -10.23 5.21
N PRO A 27 2.00 -11.39 4.66
CA PRO A 27 1.81 -11.56 3.21
C PRO A 27 0.96 -10.47 2.57
N GLY A 28 -0.02 -9.92 3.30
CA GLY A 28 -0.82 -8.77 2.87
C GLY A 28 -0.02 -7.47 2.70
N ALA A 29 0.93 -7.17 3.60
CA ALA A 29 1.77 -5.98 3.52
C ALA A 29 2.72 -6.02 2.31
N VAL A 30 3.33 -7.19 2.04
CA VAL A 30 4.18 -7.39 0.85
C VAL A 30 3.38 -7.14 -0.43
N ALA A 31 2.15 -7.63 -0.47
CA ALA A 31 1.33 -7.52 -1.65
C ALA A 31 0.72 -6.12 -1.84
N GLN A 32 0.40 -5.40 -0.76
CA GLN A 32 0.05 -3.97 -0.80
C GLN A 32 1.20 -3.13 -1.35
N ALA A 33 2.43 -3.36 -0.87
CA ALA A 33 3.62 -2.67 -1.38
C ALA A 33 3.86 -2.98 -2.87
N SER A 34 3.69 -4.24 -3.27
CA SER A 34 3.82 -4.66 -4.67
C SER A 34 2.82 -3.94 -5.58
N LEU A 35 1.54 -3.89 -5.19
CA LEU A 35 0.53 -3.14 -5.93
C LEU A 35 0.88 -1.66 -6.02
N ALA A 36 1.25 -1.03 -4.90
CA ALA A 36 1.59 0.39 -4.86
C ALA A 36 2.74 0.73 -5.82
N SER A 37 3.83 -0.05 -5.77
CA SER A 37 4.98 0.15 -6.65
C SER A 37 4.61 0.01 -8.12
N LYS A 38 3.78 -0.97 -8.48
CA LYS A 38 3.37 -1.17 -9.87
C LYS A 38 2.43 -0.08 -10.39
N LEU A 39 1.53 0.42 -9.55
CA LEU A 39 0.69 1.57 -9.90
C LEU A 39 1.53 2.83 -10.14
N VAL A 40 2.60 3.06 -9.38
CA VAL A 40 3.51 4.18 -9.63
C VAL A 40 4.33 3.96 -10.90
N GLU A 41 4.87 2.75 -11.11
CA GLU A 41 5.71 2.42 -12.28
C GLU A 41 5.00 2.68 -13.63
N GLY A 42 3.70 2.37 -13.73
CA GLY A 42 2.96 2.56 -14.98
C GLY A 42 2.26 3.92 -15.13
N SER A 43 2.48 4.88 -14.22
CA SER A 43 1.84 6.20 -14.27
C SER A 43 2.44 7.08 -15.37
N PRO A 44 1.63 7.71 -16.25
CA PRO A 44 0.17 7.83 -16.23
C PRO A 44 -0.62 6.59 -16.71
N TRP A 45 -1.68 6.26 -15.99
CA TRP A 45 -2.61 5.18 -16.35
C TRP A 45 -3.79 5.75 -17.12
N ARG A 46 -4.10 5.19 -18.30
CA ARG A 46 -5.30 5.55 -19.06
C ARG A 46 -6.39 4.50 -18.89
N PHE A 47 -7.58 4.97 -18.55
CA PHE A 47 -8.77 4.16 -18.39
C PHE A 47 -9.82 4.64 -19.39
N ASP A 48 -10.11 3.80 -20.38
CA ASP A 48 -11.15 4.05 -21.38
C ASP A 48 -12.31 3.07 -21.20
N THR A 49 -13.52 3.60 -21.15
CA THR A 49 -14.77 2.86 -21.21
C THR A 49 -15.71 3.54 -22.21
N LYS A 50 -16.86 2.93 -22.50
CA LYS A 50 -17.90 3.57 -23.30
C LYS A 50 -18.52 4.82 -22.65
N PHE A 51 -18.28 5.06 -21.36
CA PHE A 51 -18.88 6.15 -20.59
C PHE A 51 -17.88 7.24 -20.17
N GLU A 52 -16.60 6.89 -20.06
CA GLU A 52 -15.56 7.80 -19.60
C GLU A 52 -14.19 7.40 -20.13
N SER A 53 -13.38 8.41 -20.43
CA SER A 53 -11.94 8.30 -20.63
C SER A 53 -11.28 9.14 -19.55
N THR A 54 -10.49 8.52 -18.68
CA THR A 54 -9.80 9.22 -17.60
C THR A 54 -8.32 8.82 -17.53
N ILE A 55 -7.49 9.77 -17.12
CA ILE A 55 -6.08 9.52 -16.82
C ILE A 55 -5.91 9.61 -15.31
N VAL A 56 -5.23 8.62 -14.74
CA VAL A 56 -4.96 8.52 -13.31
C VAL A 56 -3.45 8.49 -13.09
N ASN A 57 -2.97 9.39 -12.23
CA ASN A 57 -1.58 9.44 -11.83
C ASN A 57 -1.42 8.96 -10.40
N PHE A 58 -0.33 8.23 -10.15
CA PHE A 58 0.06 7.74 -8.84
C PHE A 58 1.48 8.19 -8.50
N ARG A 59 1.73 8.44 -7.21
CA ARG A 59 3.07 8.71 -6.68
C ARG A 59 3.17 8.27 -5.22
N PHE A 60 4.38 8.12 -4.72
CA PHE A 60 4.60 8.14 -3.27
C PHE A 60 4.76 9.58 -2.77
N SER A 61 4.19 9.90 -1.62
CA SER A 61 4.52 11.12 -0.87
C SER A 61 5.83 10.96 -0.11
N ASP A 62 6.33 12.06 0.46
CA ASP A 62 7.58 12.08 1.23
C ASP A 62 7.53 11.20 2.49
N ASP A 63 6.33 10.97 3.04
CA ASP A 63 6.08 10.05 4.16
C ASP A 63 5.81 8.60 3.71
N GLY A 64 6.02 8.30 2.43
CA GLY A 64 5.92 6.94 1.86
C GLY A 64 4.50 6.45 1.58
N LYS A 65 3.48 7.31 1.73
CA LYS A 65 2.09 6.92 1.40
C LYS A 65 1.86 6.98 -0.10
N LEU A 66 1.05 6.06 -0.60
CA LEU A 66 0.59 6.13 -1.98
C LEU A 66 -0.43 7.25 -2.11
N GLN A 67 -0.22 8.14 -3.06
CA GLN A 67 -1.13 9.20 -3.42
C GLN A 67 -1.61 9.02 -4.85
N ARG A 68 -2.86 9.42 -5.08
CA ARG A 68 -3.47 9.48 -6.39
C ARG A 68 -3.84 10.92 -6.71
N GLN A 69 -3.59 11.33 -7.95
CA GLN A 69 -4.04 12.63 -8.43
C GLN A 69 -5.54 12.59 -8.79
N SER A 70 -6.28 13.59 -8.31
CA SER A 70 -7.64 13.87 -8.74
C SER A 70 -7.66 14.37 -10.18
N ALA A 71 -8.41 13.69 -11.06
CA ALA A 71 -8.56 14.13 -12.45
C ALA A 71 -9.16 15.54 -12.56
N ARG A 72 -10.05 15.92 -11.63
CA ARG A 72 -10.78 17.20 -11.66
C ARG A 72 -9.99 18.37 -11.10
N SER A 73 -9.35 18.18 -9.94
CA SER A 73 -8.66 19.27 -9.23
C SER A 73 -7.15 19.27 -9.41
N GLN A 74 -6.60 18.23 -10.04
CA GLN A 74 -5.15 17.97 -10.13
C GLN A 74 -4.46 17.86 -8.75
N ALA A 75 -5.24 17.87 -7.66
CA ALA A 75 -4.76 17.73 -6.29
C ALA A 75 -4.40 16.28 -6.00
N TRP A 76 -3.38 16.11 -5.17
CA TRP A 76 -2.94 14.81 -4.68
C TRP A 76 -3.62 14.49 -3.36
N SER A 77 -4.08 13.26 -3.23
CA SER A 77 -4.72 12.75 -2.02
C SER A 77 -4.26 11.33 -1.76
N ASP A 78 -4.17 10.96 -0.49
CA ASP A 78 -3.82 9.61 -0.06
C ASP A 78 -4.78 8.60 -0.69
N PHE A 79 -4.21 7.52 -1.21
CA PHE A 79 -4.93 6.45 -1.89
C PHE A 79 -4.87 5.18 -1.04
N PRO A 80 -6.00 4.77 -0.43
CA PRO A 80 -6.03 3.60 0.43
C PRO A 80 -5.93 2.31 -0.39
N ILE A 81 -5.05 1.41 0.04
CA ILE A 81 -5.00 0.03 -0.43
C ILE A 81 -5.56 -0.85 0.68
N GLY A 82 -6.59 -1.63 0.36
CA GLY A 82 -7.20 -2.59 1.27
C GLY A 82 -6.40 -3.88 1.42
N ASP A 83 -6.76 -4.67 2.42
CA ASP A 83 -6.03 -5.87 2.85
C ASP A 83 -5.92 -6.98 1.79
N ASN A 84 -6.86 -7.02 0.85
CA ASN A 84 -6.90 -8.00 -0.24
C ASN A 84 -6.15 -7.55 -1.50
N GLN A 85 -5.14 -6.69 -1.36
CA GLN A 85 -4.37 -6.16 -2.50
C GLN A 85 -5.26 -5.41 -3.49
N THR A 86 -6.24 -4.66 -2.95
CA THR A 86 -7.20 -3.92 -3.77
C THR A 86 -7.17 -2.44 -3.44
N GLY A 87 -7.04 -1.58 -4.44
CA GLY A 87 -7.22 -0.13 -4.28
C GLY A 87 -8.50 0.33 -4.98
N THR A 88 -9.32 1.17 -4.35
CA THR A 88 -10.62 1.56 -4.93
C THR A 88 -10.77 3.08 -5.02
N PHE A 89 -11.40 3.55 -6.10
CA PHE A 89 -11.88 4.93 -6.18
C PHE A 89 -13.20 5.07 -6.94
N ASN A 90 -13.88 6.18 -6.69
CA ASN A 90 -15.08 6.57 -7.42
C ASN A 90 -14.76 7.62 -8.50
N THR A 91 -15.32 7.43 -9.69
CA THR A 91 -15.20 8.34 -10.82
C THR A 91 -16.22 9.47 -10.68
N SER A 92 -16.11 10.51 -11.52
CA SER A 92 -17.05 11.64 -11.51
C SER A 92 -18.49 11.22 -11.86
N ASN A 93 -18.68 10.08 -12.51
CA ASN A 93 -19.99 9.56 -12.91
C ASN A 93 -20.57 8.57 -11.90
N GLY A 94 -19.98 8.44 -10.71
CA GLY A 94 -20.47 7.55 -9.65
C GLY A 94 -20.09 6.08 -9.84
N HIS A 95 -19.11 5.79 -10.70
CA HIS A 95 -18.61 4.46 -10.95
C HIS A 95 -17.45 4.11 -10.02
N THR A 96 -17.39 2.87 -9.55
CA THR A 96 -16.30 2.38 -8.70
C THR A 96 -15.30 1.59 -9.52
N ILE A 97 -14.05 2.01 -9.49
CA ILE A 97 -12.91 1.31 -10.10
C ILE A 97 -12.08 0.70 -8.98
N THR A 98 -11.83 -0.59 -9.09
CA THR A 98 -11.01 -1.38 -8.18
C THR A 98 -9.78 -1.89 -8.91
N TYR A 99 -8.60 -1.52 -8.43
CA TYR A 99 -7.32 -2.08 -8.87
C TYR A 99 -6.98 -3.32 -8.04
N SER A 100 -6.40 -4.34 -8.66
CA SER A 100 -5.88 -5.55 -8.01
C SER A 100 -4.66 -6.08 -8.76
N LEU A 101 -3.98 -7.11 -8.27
CA LEU A 101 -2.89 -7.78 -9.01
C LEU A 101 -3.43 -9.03 -9.74
N ASP A 102 -2.95 -9.28 -10.96
CA ASP A 102 -3.17 -10.55 -11.66
C ASP A 102 -2.25 -11.67 -11.13
N ALA A 103 -2.40 -12.88 -11.68
CA ALA A 103 -1.58 -14.03 -11.30
C ALA A 103 -0.07 -13.84 -11.57
N ALA A 104 0.30 -12.90 -12.44
CA ALA A 104 1.68 -12.54 -12.75
C ALA A 104 2.19 -11.34 -11.92
N GLY A 105 1.37 -10.82 -10.99
CA GLY A 105 1.72 -9.68 -10.15
C GLY A 105 1.65 -8.33 -10.87
N ASN A 106 0.97 -8.24 -12.01
CA ASN A 106 0.72 -6.98 -12.70
C ASN A 106 -0.60 -6.37 -12.22
N PRO A 107 -0.67 -5.05 -12.04
CA PRO A 107 -1.91 -4.38 -11.65
C PRO A 107 -2.92 -4.44 -12.80
N ILE A 108 -4.16 -4.79 -12.44
CA ILE A 108 -5.33 -4.83 -13.31
C ILE A 108 -6.42 -3.92 -12.74
N ALA A 109 -7.09 -3.17 -13.61
CA ALA A 109 -8.23 -2.35 -13.24
C ALA A 109 -9.53 -3.09 -13.55
N VAL A 110 -10.37 -3.30 -12.54
CA VAL A 110 -11.68 -3.93 -12.63
C VAL A 110 -12.75 -2.89 -12.29
N HIS A 111 -13.83 -2.85 -13.05
CA HIS A 111 -14.95 -1.95 -12.83
C HIS A 111 -16.23 -2.74 -12.52
N SER A 112 -17.04 -2.24 -11.58
CA SER A 112 -18.09 -3.03 -10.90
C SER A 112 -19.29 -3.45 -11.77
N LYS A 113 -19.49 -2.86 -12.95
CA LYS A 113 -20.63 -3.19 -13.85
C LYS A 113 -20.25 -3.53 -15.29
N HIS A 114 -19.06 -3.10 -15.72
CA HIS A 114 -18.55 -3.30 -17.09
C HIS A 114 -17.04 -3.42 -16.98
N ALA A 115 -16.46 -4.61 -17.17
CA ALA A 115 -15.02 -4.78 -17.17
C ALA A 115 -14.40 -3.82 -18.21
N ALA A 116 -13.49 -2.96 -17.76
CA ALA A 116 -12.81 -2.02 -18.61
C ALA A 116 -11.54 -2.65 -19.21
N THR A 117 -11.10 -2.11 -20.34
CA THR A 117 -9.78 -2.44 -20.91
C THR A 117 -8.74 -1.45 -20.42
N PHE A 118 -7.75 -1.94 -19.69
CA PHE A 118 -6.65 -1.15 -19.15
C PHE A 118 -5.50 -1.01 -20.18
N LYS A 119 -4.91 0.20 -20.29
CA LYS A 119 -3.64 0.43 -21.01
C LYS A 119 -2.75 1.41 -20.24
N SER A 120 -1.50 1.00 -19.95
CA SER A 120 -0.46 1.94 -19.51
C SER A 120 -0.03 2.77 -20.71
N VAL A 121 0.04 4.09 -20.54
CA VAL A 121 0.63 4.97 -21.56
C VAL A 121 2.10 5.13 -21.15
N LYS A 122 3.00 4.53 -21.94
CA LYS A 122 4.44 4.79 -21.82
C LYS A 122 4.80 6.10 -22.51
#